data_AF-A0A7G1NHJ0-F1
#
_entry.id   AF-A0A7G1NHJ0-F1
#
_cell.length_a   1.000
_cell.length_b   1.000
_cell.length_c   1.000
_cell.angle_alpha   90.00
_cell.angle_beta   90.00
_cell.angle_gamma   90.00
#
_symmetry.space_group_name_H-M   'P 1'
#
loop_
_entity.id
_entity.type
_entity.pdbx_description
1 polymer ?
#
loop_
_entity_poly.entity_id
_entity_poly.type
_entity_poly.pdbx_seq_one_letter_code
_entity_poly.pdbx_strand_id
1 'polypeptide(L)'
;MAAGAALVGGVPVAAWGLMGQQNYAGLPASELDYAFQPWDIGDGVAAVAGGIALVLAVAGGVVLVRRSLRGAMDQRWWGVLGPLVALGLMAGVGWRILTAGGIGANIGAGLLIIFGTPIAAGLLLWSLAWAFWLATQGRGHEGGAELGAASRGV
;
A
#
# COMPACT_ATOMS: atom_id res chain seq x y z
N MET A 1 -3.19 -2.61 -14.88
CA MET A 1 -3.98 -3.30 -13.84
C MET A 1 -3.13 -4.29 -13.06
N ALA A 2 -2.78 -5.47 -13.60
CA ALA A 2 -2.08 -6.53 -12.86
C ALA A 2 -0.78 -6.09 -12.15
N ALA A 3 0.11 -5.34 -12.83
CA ALA A 3 1.35 -4.87 -12.23
C ALA A 3 1.16 -3.87 -11.08
N GLY A 4 0.14 -3.00 -11.17
CA GLY A 4 -0.24 -2.08 -10.09
C GLY A 4 -0.85 -2.80 -8.89
N ALA A 5 -1.72 -3.78 -9.15
CA ALA A 5 -2.27 -4.63 -8.10
C ALA A 5 -1.19 -5.46 -7.39
N ALA A 6 -0.25 -6.03 -8.14
CA ALA A 6 0.88 -6.78 -7.57
C ALA A 6 1.78 -5.89 -6.69
N LEU A 7 2.06 -4.66 -7.13
CA LEU A 7 2.82 -3.69 -6.34
C LEU A 7 2.05 -3.28 -5.06
N VAL A 8 0.85 -2.74 -5.21
CA VAL A 8 0.08 -2.17 -4.08
C VAL A 8 -0.37 -3.25 -3.10
N GLY A 9 -0.77 -4.43 -3.58
CA GLY A 9 -1.19 -5.55 -2.74
C GLY A 9 -0.02 -6.36 -2.16
N GLY A 10 1.10 -6.47 -2.89
CA GLY A 10 2.27 -7.23 -2.43
C GLY A 10 3.03 -6.50 -1.32
N VAL A 11 3.13 -5.17 -1.38
CA VAL A 11 3.85 -4.36 -0.40
C VAL A 11 3.41 -4.56 1.06
N PRO A 12 2.11 -4.49 1.45
CA PRO A 12 1.71 -4.71 2.84
C PRO A 12 2.04 -6.12 3.33
N VAL A 13 1.86 -7.14 2.48
CA VAL A 13 2.17 -8.53 2.82
C VAL A 13 3.67 -8.75 2.97
N ALA A 14 4.48 -8.16 2.07
CA ALA A 14 5.93 -8.21 2.13
C ALA A 14 6.44 -7.55 3.42
N ALA A 15 5.95 -6.35 3.73
CA ALA A 15 6.33 -5.62 4.94
C ALA A 15 5.96 -6.40 6.21
N TRP A 16 4.71 -6.88 6.30
CA TRP A 16 4.25 -7.66 7.46
C TRP A 16 5.01 -8.97 7.63
N GLY A 17 5.17 -9.73 6.54
CA GLY A 17 5.75 -11.08 6.57
C GLY A 17 7.24 -11.07 6.88
N LEU A 18 7.99 -10.13 6.29
CA LEU A 18 9.44 -10.03 6.45
C LEU A 18 9.87 -9.31 7.72
N MET A 19 9.03 -8.43 8.28
CA MET A 19 9.32 -7.79 9.55
C MET A 19 9.33 -8.81 10.71
N GLY A 20 8.53 -9.87 10.61
CA GLY A 20 8.40 -10.87 11.67
C GLY A 20 7.79 -10.31 12.95
N GLN A 21 7.55 -11.19 13.93
CA GLN A 21 6.91 -10.77 15.17
C GLN A 21 7.86 -9.96 16.07
N GLN A 22 7.36 -8.84 16.59
CA GLN A 22 8.15 -7.86 17.34
C GLN A 22 7.94 -7.97 18.86
N ASN A 23 7.98 -9.20 19.38
CA ASN A 23 7.77 -9.45 20.81
C ASN A 23 9.01 -9.07 21.64
N TYR A 24 8.79 -8.65 22.88
CA TYR A 24 9.87 -8.45 23.85
C TYR A 24 10.63 -9.77 24.07
N ALA A 25 11.96 -9.72 23.97
CA ALA A 25 12.79 -10.92 24.07
C ALA A 25 12.94 -11.38 25.53
N GLY A 26 13.02 -12.71 25.73
CA GLY A 26 13.34 -13.30 27.02
C GLY A 26 12.14 -13.63 27.93
N LEU A 27 10.91 -13.41 27.45
CA LEU A 27 9.68 -13.83 28.13
C LEU A 27 8.84 -14.75 27.23
N PRO A 28 8.11 -15.72 27.81
CA PRO A 28 7.16 -16.52 27.07
C PRO A 28 5.95 -15.67 26.63
N ALA A 29 5.30 -16.06 25.54
CA ALA A 29 4.18 -15.31 24.97
C ALA A 29 2.98 -15.15 25.94
N SER A 30 2.84 -16.02 26.94
CA SER A 30 1.82 -15.95 27.98
C SER A 30 2.00 -14.80 28.97
N GLU A 31 3.21 -14.22 29.04
CA GLU A 31 3.55 -13.14 29.96
C GLU A 31 3.62 -11.77 29.25
N LEU A 32 3.34 -11.73 27.94
CA LEU A 32 3.36 -10.51 27.16
C LEU A 32 1.96 -9.89 27.05
N ASP A 33 1.92 -8.58 27.20
CA ASP A 33 0.72 -7.77 26.98
C ASP A 33 0.65 -7.37 25.50
N TYR A 34 -0.51 -7.61 24.88
CA TYR A 34 -0.76 -7.29 23.48
C TYR A 34 -1.87 -6.25 23.36
N ALA A 35 -1.66 -5.21 22.56
CA ALA A 35 -2.73 -4.29 22.20
C ALA A 35 -3.77 -4.98 21.29
N PHE A 36 -3.28 -5.82 20.37
CA PHE A 36 -4.07 -6.75 19.57
C PHE A 36 -3.37 -8.11 19.49
N GLN A 37 -4.13 -9.20 19.57
CA GLN A 37 -3.55 -10.54 19.48
C GLN A 37 -2.98 -10.78 18.07
N PRO A 38 -1.72 -11.22 17.93
CA PRO A 38 -1.19 -11.63 16.64
C PRO A 38 -1.94 -12.86 16.11
N TRP A 39 -1.96 -13.02 14.79
CA TRP A 39 -2.47 -14.26 14.19
C TRP A 39 -1.58 -15.42 14.54
N ASP A 40 -2.20 -16.58 14.75
CA ASP A 40 -1.50 -17.85 14.97
C ASP A 40 -0.97 -18.39 13.63
N ILE A 41 0.03 -17.70 13.09
CA ILE A 41 0.75 -18.04 11.87
C ILE A 41 2.22 -18.11 12.24
N GLY A 42 2.85 -19.26 12.03
CA GLY A 42 4.28 -19.43 12.30
C GLY A 42 5.12 -18.44 11.49
N ASP A 43 6.16 -17.88 12.13
CA ASP A 43 7.02 -16.85 11.51
C ASP A 43 7.63 -17.30 10.18
N GLY A 44 7.94 -18.59 10.03
CA GLY A 44 8.41 -19.15 8.76
C GLY A 44 7.39 -19.04 7.63
N VAL A 45 6.11 -19.29 7.91
CA VAL A 45 5.03 -19.17 6.91
C VAL A 45 4.82 -17.70 6.54
N ALA A 46 4.82 -16.81 7.54
CA ALA A 46 4.73 -15.38 7.32
C ALA A 46 5.90 -14.85 6.47
N ALA A 47 7.13 -15.31 6.75
CA ALA A 47 8.32 -14.93 6.00
C ALA A 47 8.28 -15.42 4.55
N VAL A 48 7.84 -16.66 4.30
CA VAL A 48 7.68 -17.19 2.93
C VAL A 48 6.62 -16.39 2.15
N ALA A 49 5.47 -16.12 2.76
CA ALA A 49 4.43 -15.30 2.16
C ALA A 49 4.94 -13.89 1.85
N GLY A 50 5.67 -13.28 2.80
CA GLY A 50 6.31 -11.98 2.64
C GLY A 50 7.34 -11.98 1.50
N GLY A 51 8.15 -13.03 1.38
CA GLY A 51 9.14 -13.20 0.31
C GLY A 51 8.50 -13.31 -1.06
N ILE A 52 7.45 -14.13 -1.21
CA ILE A 52 6.69 -14.24 -2.46
C ILE A 52 6.05 -12.89 -2.81
N ALA A 53 5.44 -12.22 -1.83
CA ALA A 53 4.82 -10.92 -2.03
C ALA A 53 5.84 -9.85 -2.44
N LEU A 54 7.05 -9.88 -1.88
CA LEU A 54 8.14 -8.98 -2.26
C LEU A 54 8.54 -9.19 -3.72
N VAL A 55 8.73 -10.44 -4.16
CA VAL A 55 9.07 -10.76 -5.55
C VAL A 55 7.99 -10.22 -6.51
N LEU A 56 6.71 -10.43 -6.18
CA LEU A 56 5.59 -9.92 -6.98
C LEU A 56 5.53 -8.39 -7.01
N ALA A 57 5.75 -7.74 -5.86
CA ALA A 57 5.76 -6.29 -5.75
C ALA A 57 6.90 -5.67 -6.56
N VAL A 58 8.12 -6.23 -6.47
CA VAL A 58 9.28 -5.79 -7.25
C VAL A 58 9.04 -6.01 -8.74
N ALA A 59 8.52 -7.17 -9.15
CA ALA A 59 8.20 -7.44 -10.55
C ALA A 59 7.16 -6.44 -11.08
N GLY A 60 6.09 -6.17 -10.30
CA GLY A 60 5.08 -5.16 -10.62
C GLY A 60 5.65 -3.76 -10.77
N GLY A 61 6.49 -3.34 -9.81
CA GLY A 61 7.20 -2.05 -9.82
C GLY A 61 8.12 -1.91 -11.04
N VAL A 62 8.94 -2.91 -11.34
CA VAL A 62 9.83 -2.92 -12.51
C VAL A 62 9.04 -2.78 -13.82
N VAL A 63 7.92 -3.51 -13.96
CA VAL A 63 7.07 -3.41 -15.15
C VAL A 63 6.47 -2.00 -15.28
N LEU A 64 5.98 -1.42 -14.19
CA LEU A 64 5.41 -0.07 -14.18
C LEU A 64 6.44 1.00 -14.52
N VAL A 65 7.63 0.95 -13.90
CA VAL A 65 8.73 1.87 -14.19
C VAL A 65 9.14 1.76 -15.65
N ARG A 66 9.32 0.53 -16.18
CA ARG A 66 9.66 0.33 -17.60
C ARG A 66 8.59 0.89 -18.54
N ARG A 67 7.30 0.71 -18.23
CA ARG A 67 6.21 1.27 -19.05
C ARG A 67 6.16 2.79 -18.98
N SER A 68 6.40 3.37 -17.82
CA SER A 68 6.46 4.83 -17.63
C SER A 68 7.62 5.43 -18.42
N LEU A 69 8.82 4.83 -18.36
CA LEU A 69 10.00 5.29 -19.11
C LEU A 69 9.83 5.16 -20.63
N ARG A 70 9.01 4.21 -21.10
CA ARG A 70 8.69 4.03 -22.52
C ARG A 70 7.50 4.87 -23.00
N GLY A 71 6.95 5.74 -22.14
CA GLY A 71 5.75 6.53 -22.46
C GLY A 71 4.46 5.72 -22.61
N ALA A 72 4.48 4.43 -22.29
CA ALA A 72 3.34 3.52 -22.40
C ALA A 72 2.38 3.60 -21.18
N MET A 73 2.73 4.43 -20.19
CA MET A 73 1.93 4.71 -19.01
C MET A 73 2.06 6.20 -18.69
N ASP A 74 0.92 6.87 -18.51
CA ASP A 74 0.90 8.26 -18.05
C ASP A 74 1.55 8.36 -16.66
N GLN A 75 2.62 9.15 -16.60
CA GLN A 75 3.44 9.35 -15.41
C GLN A 75 2.64 9.95 -14.24
N ARG A 76 1.50 10.61 -14.51
CA ARG A 76 0.59 11.15 -13.48
C ARG A 76 0.00 10.06 -12.58
N TRP A 77 -0.08 8.81 -13.03
CA TRP A 77 -0.56 7.69 -12.21
C TRP A 77 0.37 7.36 -11.02
N TRP A 78 1.63 7.82 -11.04
CA TRP A 78 2.50 7.73 -9.86
C TRP A 78 1.97 8.53 -8.68
N GLY A 79 1.18 9.58 -8.93
CA GLY A 79 0.46 10.33 -7.89
C GLY A 79 -0.61 9.51 -7.16
N VAL A 80 -1.06 8.38 -7.73
CA VAL A 80 -1.94 7.40 -7.08
C VAL A 80 -1.13 6.26 -6.47
N LEU A 81 -0.22 5.67 -7.27
CA LEU A 81 0.49 4.46 -6.88
C LEU A 81 1.47 4.68 -5.73
N GLY A 82 2.19 5.81 -5.72
CA GLY A 82 3.17 6.12 -4.67
C GLY A 82 2.53 6.18 -3.27
N PRO A 83 1.47 7.00 -3.07
CA PRO A 83 0.75 7.06 -1.81
C PRO A 83 0.12 5.72 -1.38
N LEU A 84 -0.42 4.92 -2.33
CA LEU A 84 -0.94 3.59 -2.03
C LEU A 84 0.15 2.61 -1.58
N VAL A 85 1.35 2.67 -2.17
CA VAL A 85 2.50 1.87 -1.71
C VAL A 85 2.92 2.28 -0.30
N ALA A 86 3.01 3.59 -0.03
CA ALA A 86 3.31 4.09 1.31
C ALA A 86 2.25 3.64 2.34
N LEU A 87 0.97 3.72 1.99
CA LEU A 87 -0.13 3.22 2.81
C LEU A 87 -0.02 1.71 3.07
N GLY A 88 0.33 0.93 2.04
CA GLY A 88 0.57 -0.51 2.19
C GLY A 88 1.72 -0.82 3.16
N LEU A 89 2.84 -0.10 3.07
CA LEU A 89 3.95 -0.24 4.02
C LEU A 89 3.50 0.07 5.45
N MET A 90 2.79 1.19 5.63
CA MET A 90 2.25 1.58 6.93
C MET A 90 1.29 0.53 7.50
N ALA A 91 0.45 -0.08 6.67
CA ALA A 91 -0.46 -1.13 7.11
C ALA A 91 0.29 -2.40 7.54
N GLY A 92 1.25 -2.87 6.75
CA GLY A 92 2.01 -4.09 7.05
C GLY A 92 2.89 -3.95 8.30
N VAL A 93 3.66 -2.86 8.37
CA VAL A 93 4.50 -2.52 9.54
C VAL A 93 3.62 -2.21 10.75
N GLY A 94 2.57 -1.42 10.54
CA GLY A 94 1.66 -0.99 11.59
C GLY A 94 1.00 -2.17 12.28
N TRP A 95 0.58 -3.18 11.53
CA TRP A 95 0.02 -4.40 12.11
C TRP A 95 1.01 -5.13 13.04
N ARG A 96 2.30 -5.21 12.68
CA ARG A 96 3.34 -5.78 13.56
C ARG A 96 3.57 -4.96 14.82
N ILE A 97 3.48 -3.64 14.72
CA ILE A 97 3.59 -2.75 15.89
C ILE A 97 2.38 -2.92 16.81
N LEU A 98 1.17 -2.98 16.25
CA LEU A 98 -0.09 -3.15 17.00
C LEU A 98 -0.17 -4.50 17.69
N THR A 99 0.43 -5.53 17.09
CA THR A 99 0.43 -6.89 17.63
C THR A 99 1.73 -7.26 18.35
N ALA A 100 2.63 -6.30 18.57
CA ALA A 100 3.86 -6.53 19.32
C ALA A 100 3.53 -6.78 20.80
N GLY A 101 4.01 -7.91 21.33
CA GLY A 101 3.91 -8.24 22.75
C GLY A 101 4.97 -7.49 23.56
N GLY A 102 4.54 -6.67 24.49
CA GLY A 102 5.42 -5.88 25.37
C GLY A 102 5.19 -6.18 26.84
N ILE A 103 5.99 -5.53 27.70
CA ILE A 103 5.75 -5.47 29.14
C ILE A 103 5.06 -4.13 29.40
N GLY A 104 3.76 -4.13 29.70
CA GLY A 104 2.97 -2.91 29.89
C GLY A 104 2.51 -2.25 28.59
N ALA A 105 2.50 -0.90 28.55
CA ALA A 105 1.85 -0.15 27.46
C ALA A 105 2.71 -0.06 26.18
N ASN A 106 2.12 -0.45 25.04
CA ASN A 106 2.74 -0.33 23.72
C ASN A 106 2.67 1.12 23.19
N ILE A 107 3.72 1.92 23.46
CA ILE A 107 3.83 3.31 23.00
C ILE A 107 3.81 3.39 21.47
N GLY A 108 4.42 2.42 20.79
CA GLY A 108 4.43 2.36 19.32
C GLY A 108 3.03 2.25 18.73
N ALA A 109 2.18 1.41 19.32
CA ALA A 109 0.76 1.29 18.94
C ALA A 109 0.02 2.61 19.15
N GLY A 110 0.22 3.28 20.28
CA GLY A 110 -0.38 4.59 20.55
C GLY A 110 0.01 5.65 19.51
N LEU A 111 1.30 5.77 19.19
CA LEU A 111 1.80 6.72 18.18
C LEU A 111 1.25 6.39 16.78
N LEU A 112 1.20 5.11 16.42
CA LEU A 112 0.63 4.68 15.14
C LEU A 112 -0.85 5.01 15.05
N ILE A 113 -1.62 4.82 16.11
CA ILE A 113 -3.06 5.15 16.11
C ILE A 113 -3.25 6.66 15.97
N ILE A 114 -2.54 7.47 16.77
CA ILE A 114 -2.72 8.93 16.82
C ILE A 114 -2.22 9.62 15.54
N PHE A 115 -1.04 9.24 15.04
CA PHE A 115 -0.40 9.91 13.89
C PHE A 115 -0.48 9.08 12.61
N GLY A 116 -0.31 7.77 12.71
CA GLY A 116 -0.36 6.88 11.55
C GLY A 116 -1.75 6.86 10.90
N THR A 117 -2.84 6.84 11.68
CA THR A 117 -4.21 6.81 11.12
C THR A 117 -4.55 8.06 10.30
N PRO A 118 -4.33 9.30 10.79
CA PRO A 118 -4.55 10.50 9.97
C PRO A 118 -3.69 10.55 8.71
N ILE A 119 -2.42 10.14 8.80
CA ILE A 119 -1.52 10.08 7.64
C ILE A 119 -2.04 9.06 6.62
N ALA A 120 -2.40 7.86 7.08
CA ALA A 120 -2.95 6.80 6.24
C ALA A 120 -4.26 7.25 5.54
N ALA A 121 -5.16 7.90 6.28
CA ALA A 121 -6.38 8.48 5.73
C ALA A 121 -6.06 9.55 4.68
N GLY A 122 -5.11 10.45 4.95
CA GLY A 122 -4.67 11.47 4.00
C GLY A 122 -4.11 10.88 2.71
N LEU A 123 -3.24 9.86 2.79
CA LEU A 123 -2.69 9.16 1.63
C LEU A 123 -3.78 8.46 0.81
N LEU A 124 -4.75 7.83 1.48
CA LEU A 124 -5.88 7.19 0.81
C LEU A 124 -6.77 8.21 0.09
N LEU A 125 -7.18 9.27 0.78
CA LEU A 125 -8.01 10.33 0.23
C LEU A 125 -7.31 11.02 -0.95
N TRP A 126 -6.01 11.29 -0.83
CA TRP A 126 -5.21 11.81 -1.93
C TRP A 126 -5.24 10.88 -3.15
N SER A 127 -4.98 9.59 -2.93
CA SER A 127 -4.98 8.59 -4.01
C SER A 127 -6.33 8.53 -4.73
N LEU A 128 -7.43 8.55 -3.97
CA LEU A 128 -8.79 8.53 -4.51
C LEU A 128 -9.10 9.80 -5.28
N ALA A 129 -8.79 10.98 -4.72
CA ALA A 129 -9.00 12.27 -5.37
C ALA A 129 -8.21 12.37 -6.69
N TRP A 130 -6.94 11.96 -6.67
CA TRP A 130 -6.08 12.00 -7.85
C TRP A 130 -6.53 11.02 -8.92
N ALA A 131 -6.92 9.79 -8.55
CA ALA A 131 -7.48 8.81 -9.47
C ALA A 131 -8.79 9.32 -10.11
N PHE A 132 -9.67 9.93 -9.32
CA PHE A 132 -10.92 10.51 -9.81
C PHE A 132 -10.68 11.67 -10.78
N TRP A 133 -9.74 12.56 -10.46
CA TRP A 133 -9.35 13.67 -11.32
C TRP A 133 -8.78 13.18 -12.66
N LEU A 134 -7.89 12.18 -12.65
CA LEU A 134 -7.38 11.57 -13.88
C LEU A 134 -8.47 10.91 -14.72
N ALA A 135 -9.39 10.19 -14.07
CA ALA A 135 -10.50 9.52 -14.75
C ALA A 135 -11.49 10.49 -15.41
N THR A 136 -11.67 11.68 -14.81
CA THR A 136 -12.58 12.72 -15.33
C THR A 136 -11.95 13.54 -16.45
N GLN A 137 -10.64 13.81 -16.43
CA GLN A 137 -9.96 14.49 -17.53
C GLN A 137 -9.94 13.68 -18.84
N GLY A 138 -9.85 12.35 -18.76
CA GLY A 138 -9.85 11.48 -19.94
C GLY A 138 -11.15 11.53 -20.75
N ARG A 139 -12.30 11.72 -20.08
CA ARG A 139 -13.63 11.77 -20.73
C ARG A 139 -13.91 13.09 -21.46
N GLY A 140 -13.24 14.18 -21.09
CA GLY A 140 -13.45 15.49 -21.71
C GLY A 140 -12.88 15.61 -23.12
N HIS A 141 -11.84 14.83 -23.47
CA HIS A 141 -11.23 14.84 -24.80
C HIS A 141 -12.06 14.09 -25.85
N GLU A 142 -12.81 13.05 -25.47
CA GLU A 142 -13.64 12.28 -26.40
C GLU A 142 -14.91 13.03 -26.80
N GLY A 143 -15.56 13.74 -25.88
CA GLY A 143 -16.75 14.56 -26.18
C GLY A 143 -16.46 15.84 -26.98
N GLY A 144 -15.25 16.42 -26.85
CA GLY A 144 -14.83 17.59 -27.64
C GLY A 144 -14.51 17.26 -29.09
N ALA A 145 -14.04 16.04 -29.37
CA ALA A 145 -13.74 15.58 -30.72
C ALA A 145 -15.02 15.37 -31.56
N GLU A 146 -16.10 14.86 -30.96
CA GLU A 146 -17.40 14.71 -31.64
C GLU A 146 -18.04 16.07 -31.97
N LEU A 147 -17.97 17.05 -31.05
CA LEU A 147 -18.50 18.40 -31.29
C LEU A 147 -17.67 19.18 -32.33
N GLY A 148 -16.35 18.99 -32.35
CA GLY A 148 -15.47 19.60 -33.35
C GLY A 148 -15.62 18.99 -34.76
N ALA A 149 -15.95 17.71 -34.86
CA ALA A 149 -16.23 17.05 -36.14
C ALA A 149 -17.58 17.48 -36.72
N ALA A 150 -18.61 17.65 -35.87
CA ALA A 150 -19.92 18.13 -36.29
C ALA A 150 -19.90 19.57 -36.82
N SER A 151 -18.97 20.41 -36.36
CA SER A 151 -18.86 21.83 -36.76
C SER A 151 -18.12 22.06 -38.09
N ARG A 152 -17.42 21.07 -38.67
CA ARG A 152 -16.67 21.23 -39.94
C ARG A 152 -17.43 20.72 -41.17
N GLY A 153 -18.70 20.34 -41.02
CA GLY A 153 -19.52 19.74 -42.07
C GLY A 153 -20.55 20.68 -42.72
N VAL A 154 -20.42 22.00 -42.62
CA VAL A 154 -21.34 22.97 -43.24
C VAL A 154 -20.56 24.03 -44.02
#